data_AF-A0AAV5VWI3-F1
#
_entry.id   AF-A0AAV5VWI3-F1
#
_cell.length_a   1.000
_cell.length_b   1.000
_cell.length_c   1.000
_cell.angle_alpha   90.00
_cell.angle_beta   90.00
_cell.angle_gamma   90.00
#
_symmetry.space_group_name_H-M   'P 1'
#
loop_
_entity.id
_entity.type
_entity.pdbx_description
1 polymer ?
#
loop_
_entity_poly.entity_id
_entity_poly.type
_entity_poly.pdbx_seq_one_letter_code
_entity_poly.pdbx_strand_id
1 'polypeptide(L)' 'KRLSTSATMSTFKCTLVLLLCLIAYMTPMIAAQCPSANNARCSVWVKGGFCGSTFYTTLYKQATCGNECGMCDGATPTI' A
#
# COMPACT_ATOMS: atom_id res chain seq x y z
N LYS A 1 -24.84 34.78 28.32
CA LYS A 1 -23.70 34.01 27.77
C LYS A 1 -24.16 33.31 26.48
N ARG A 2 -24.10 33.98 25.33
CA ARG A 2 -24.31 33.32 24.02
C ARG A 2 -22.95 32.80 23.57
N LEU A 3 -22.61 31.57 23.93
CA LEU A 3 -21.42 30.91 23.38
C LEU A 3 -21.75 30.49 21.95
N SER A 4 -20.94 30.98 21.00
CA SER A 4 -21.06 30.80 19.57
C SER A 4 -21.04 29.33 19.14
N THR A 5 -22.21 28.75 18.86
CA THR A 5 -22.41 27.50 18.10
C THR A 5 -22.11 27.71 16.61
N SER A 6 -20.97 28.30 16.26
CA SER A 6 -20.59 28.60 14.87
C SER A 6 -19.18 28.11 14.53
N ALA A 7 -18.34 27.85 15.53
CA ALA A 7 -16.98 27.35 15.33
C ALA A 7 -16.91 25.84 14.97
N THR A 8 -17.99 25.07 15.19
CA THR A 8 -18.00 23.62 14.97
C THR A 8 -18.15 23.24 13.50
N MET A 9 -18.92 23.95 12.67
CA MET A 9 -19.10 23.54 11.26
C MET A 9 -17.83 23.75 10.40
N SER A 10 -17.01 24.75 10.74
CA SER A 10 -15.81 25.10 9.98
C SER A 10 -14.60 24.23 10.35
N THR A 11 -14.53 23.75 11.59
CA THR A 11 -13.45 22.87 12.03
C THR A 11 -13.57 21.49 11.39
N PHE A 12 -14.78 20.91 11.28
CA PHE A 12 -14.99 19.60 10.64
C PHE A 12 -14.50 19.53 9.19
N LYS A 13 -14.70 20.60 8.41
CA LYS A 13 -14.21 20.67 7.03
C LYS A 13 -12.69 20.74 6.98
N CYS A 14 -12.06 21.54 7.85
CA CYS A 14 -10.60 21.63 7.94
C CYS A 14 -9.96 20.33 8.46
N THR A 15 -10.54 19.66 9.45
CA THR A 15 -10.04 18.35 9.92
C THR A 15 -10.20 17.28 8.85
N LEU A 16 -11.33 17.25 8.14
CA LEU A 16 -11.53 16.31 7.03
C LEU A 16 -10.48 16.51 5.93
N VAL A 17 -10.20 17.77 5.55
CA VAL A 17 -9.17 18.10 4.55
C VAL A 17 -7.76 17.73 5.02
N LEU A 18 -7.42 17.97 6.29
CA LEU A 18 -6.14 17.57 6.87
C LEU A 18 -5.96 16.05 6.89
N LEU A 19 -7.01 15.30 7.24
CA LEU A 19 -7.01 13.84 7.28
C LEU A 19 -6.86 13.25 5.87
N LEU A 20 -7.56 13.82 4.88
CA LEU A 20 -7.42 13.44 3.46
C LEU A 20 -6.01 13.74 2.92
N CYS A 21 -5.39 14.86 3.31
CA CYS A 21 -4.01 15.18 2.95
C CYS A 21 -3.01 14.18 3.57
N LEU A 22 -3.20 13.78 4.83
CA LEU A 22 -2.34 12.79 5.48
C LEU A 22 -2.47 11.40 4.83
N ILE A 23 -3.68 11.00 4.46
CA ILE A 23 -3.91 9.75 3.73
C ILE A 23 -3.23 9.80 2.34
N ALA A 24 -3.34 10.92 1.63
CA ALA A 24 -2.68 11.13 0.34
C ALA A 24 -1.14 11.26 0.42
N TYR A 25 -0.59 11.47 1.61
CA TYR A 25 0.87 11.49 1.81
C TYR A 25 1.45 10.08 2.00
N MET A 26 0.63 9.13 2.47
CA MET A 26 1.04 7.75 2.74
C MET A 26 0.81 6.81 1.54
N THR A 27 0.13 7.27 0.49
CA THR A 27 -0.17 6.51 -0.73
C THR A 27 1.02 6.13 -1.63
N PRO A 28 2.23 6.72 -1.60
CA PRO A 28 3.31 6.23 -2.46
C PRO A 28 3.91 4.88 -1.99
N MET A 29 3.48 4.33 -0.85
CA MET A 29 4.05 3.09 -0.27
C MET A 29 3.55 1.78 -0.90
N ILE A 30 2.74 1.86 -1.97
CA ILE A 30 2.11 0.70 -2.61
C ILE A 30 3.03 0.13 -3.71
N ALA A 31 3.86 0.96 -4.33
CA ALA A 31 4.85 0.54 -5.34
C ALA A 31 6.21 0.12 -4.73
N ALA A 32 6.46 0.45 -3.46
CA ALA A 32 7.72 0.17 -2.77
C ALA A 32 7.89 -1.32 -2.35
N GLN A 33 6.91 -2.16 -2.61
CA GLN A 33 6.89 -3.56 -2.15
C GLN A 33 7.34 -4.54 -3.23
N CYS A 34 7.64 -4.07 -4.44
CA CYS A 34 8.17 -4.90 -5.50
C CYS A 34 9.70 -4.88 -5.45
N PRO A 35 10.35 -6.02 -5.19
CA PRO A 35 11.81 -6.08 -5.22
C PRO A 35 12.29 -5.88 -6.66
N SER A 36 13.46 -5.28 -6.83
CA SER A 36 14.10 -5.17 -8.16
C SER A 36 14.43 -6.54 -8.78
N ALA A 37 14.55 -7.57 -7.94
CA ALA A 37 14.72 -8.97 -8.36
C ALA A 37 13.98 -9.91 -7.41
N ASN A 38 13.37 -10.97 -7.97
CA ASN A 38 12.72 -12.02 -7.20
C ASN A 38 13.74 -12.83 -6.38
N ASN A 39 13.29 -13.44 -5.29
CA ASN A 39 14.10 -14.40 -4.55
C ASN A 39 14.45 -15.61 -5.45
N ALA A 40 15.69 -16.11 -5.36
CA ALA A 40 16.16 -17.26 -6.12
C ALA A 40 15.31 -18.53 -5.93
N ARG A 41 14.55 -18.64 -4.83
CA ARG A 41 13.66 -19.77 -4.54
C ARG A 41 12.24 -19.60 -5.05
N CYS A 42 11.89 -18.45 -5.65
CA CYS A 42 10.53 -18.20 -6.14
C CYS A 42 10.06 -19.24 -7.15
N SER A 43 10.95 -19.74 -8.02
CA SER A 43 10.60 -20.80 -8.99
C SER A 43 10.06 -22.08 -8.33
N VAL A 44 10.54 -22.43 -7.12
CA VAL A 44 10.08 -23.59 -6.35
C VAL A 44 8.83 -23.23 -5.54
N TRP A 45 8.84 -22.08 -4.88
CA TRP A 45 7.74 -21.64 -4.01
C TRP A 45 6.46 -21.32 -4.79
N VAL A 46 6.57 -20.67 -5.94
CA VAL A 46 5.43 -20.38 -6.83
C VAL A 46 4.79 -21.69 -7.30
N LYS A 47 5.59 -22.69 -7.72
CA LYS A 47 5.10 -24.03 -8.04
C LYS A 47 4.41 -24.72 -6.87
N GLY A 48 4.86 -24.44 -5.64
CA GLY A 48 4.25 -24.93 -4.40
C GLY A 48 3.03 -24.13 -3.92
N GLY A 49 2.56 -23.13 -4.67
CA GLY A 49 1.37 -22.34 -4.31
C GLY A 49 1.65 -21.10 -3.44
N PHE A 50 2.89 -20.61 -3.37
CA PHE A 50 3.28 -19.46 -2.55
C PHE A 50 2.45 -18.20 -2.82
N CYS A 51 2.16 -17.88 -4.08
CA CYS A 51 1.35 -16.72 -4.44
C CYS A 51 -0.07 -16.79 -3.86
N GLY A 52 -0.66 -17.99 -3.79
CA GLY A 52 -2.01 -18.24 -3.25
C GLY A 52 -2.06 -18.57 -1.75
N SER A 53 -0.91 -18.76 -1.11
CA SER A 53 -0.81 -19.23 0.28
C SER A 53 -1.39 -18.23 1.29
N THR A 54 -2.35 -18.62 2.12
CA THR A 54 -2.87 -17.75 3.20
C THR A 54 -1.92 -17.62 4.38
N PHE A 55 -0.85 -18.43 4.42
CA PHE A 55 0.17 -18.39 5.47
C PHE A 55 1.06 -17.14 5.39
N TYR A 56 1.22 -16.57 4.19
CA TYR A 56 2.05 -15.40 3.96
C TYR A 56 1.18 -14.18 3.64
N THR A 57 1.54 -13.03 4.20
CA THR A 57 0.88 -11.76 3.88
C THR A 57 1.13 -11.39 2.42
N THR A 58 0.18 -10.68 1.81
CA THR A 58 0.32 -10.17 0.44
C THR A 58 1.59 -9.33 0.28
N LEU A 59 1.88 -8.49 1.28
CA LEU A 59 3.09 -7.70 1.42
C LEU A 59 4.37 -8.56 1.30
N TYR A 60 4.44 -9.66 2.05
CA TYR A 60 5.61 -10.54 2.03
C TYR A 60 5.77 -11.26 0.69
N LYS A 61 4.66 -11.70 0.09
CA LYS A 61 4.67 -12.32 -1.23
C LYS A 61 5.15 -11.35 -2.31
N GLN A 62 4.66 -10.12 -2.26
CA GLN A 62 5.04 -9.06 -3.18
C GLN A 62 6.52 -8.72 -3.04
N ALA A 63 7.01 -8.58 -1.80
CA ALA A 63 8.43 -8.30 -1.50
C ALA A 63 9.38 -9.45 -1.87
N THR A 64 8.90 -10.68 -1.98
CA THR A 64 9.75 -11.86 -2.18
C THR A 64 9.72 -12.37 -3.61
N CYS A 65 8.51 -12.53 -4.17
CA CYS A 65 8.25 -13.12 -5.48
C CYS A 65 7.21 -12.32 -6.27
N GLY A 66 7.08 -11.02 -6.00
CA GLY A 66 6.00 -10.19 -6.55
C GLY A 66 5.94 -10.20 -8.07
N ASN A 67 7.09 -10.24 -8.76
CA ASN A 67 7.12 -10.27 -10.22
C ASN A 67 6.74 -11.67 -10.76
N GLU A 68 7.22 -12.76 -10.14
CA GLU A 68 6.78 -14.12 -10.52
C GLU A 68 5.29 -14.36 -10.24
N CYS A 69 4.75 -13.72 -9.21
CA CYS A 69 3.35 -13.81 -8.83
C CYS A 69 2.42 -12.86 -9.62
N GLY A 70 2.95 -12.05 -10.55
CA GLY A 70 2.15 -11.08 -11.33
C GLY A 70 1.54 -9.96 -10.49
N MET A 71 2.14 -9.65 -9.33
CA MET A 71 1.65 -8.62 -8.40
C MET A 71 2.33 -7.26 -8.61
N CYS A 72 3.34 -7.19 -9.50
CA CYS A 72 4.24 -6.04 -9.64
C CYS A 72 4.22 -5.36 -11.02
N ASP A 73 3.28 -5.73 -11.90
CA ASP A 73 3.21 -5.23 -13.30
C ASP A 73 2.87 -3.73 -13.45
N GLY A 74 2.60 -3.01 -12.36
CA GLY A 74 2.41 -1.55 -12.34
C GLY A 74 3.59 -0.77 -11.75
N ALA A 75 4.60 -1.46 -11.22
CA ALA A 75 5.77 -0.84 -10.62
C ALA A 75 6.87 -0.67 -11.68
N THR A 76 6.57 0.06 -12.76
CA THR A 76 7.64 0.71 -13.50
C THR A 76 8.08 1.91 -12.65
N PRO A 77 9.29 1.93 -12.08
CA PRO A 77 9.86 3.19 -11.68
C PRO A 77 10.06 3.99 -12.96
N THR A 78 9.11 4.86 -13.30
CA THR A 78 9.39 6.01 -14.17
C THR A 78 10.49 6.80 -13.49
N ILE A 79 11.73 6.59 -13.96
CA ILE A 79 12.89 7.46 -13.74
C ILE A 79 12.61 8.80 -14.41
#